data_AF-A0A3N5YD92-F1
#
_entry.id   AF-A0A3N5YD92-F1
#
_cell.length_a   1.000
_cell.length_b   1.000
_cell.length_c   1.000
_cell.angle_alpha   90.00
_cell.angle_beta   90.00
_cell.angle_gamma   90.00
#
_symmetry.space_group_name_H-M   'P 1'
#
loop_
_entity.id
_entity.type
_entity.pdbx_description
1 polymer ?
#
loop_
_entity_poly.entity_id
_entity_poly.type
_entity_poly.pdbx_seq_one_letter_code
_entity_poly.pdbx_strand_id
1 'polypeptide(L)'
;MKKRPRYRIFPGLLLLLFLPSTYAEEIAPGLRYQQRFEPGPLSIHWLEVDPDRISIRLKHAGKGGLGRETVSTMAREQGALAAVNGGFFTIGGRFDGKATGPFS
;
A
#
# COMPACT_ATOMS: atom_id res chain seq x y z
N MET A 1 -32.99 53.61 -14.86
CA MET A 1 -32.39 52.92 -13.69
C MET A 1 -32.06 51.47 -14.05
N LYS A 2 -30.77 51.10 -14.12
CA LYS A 2 -30.28 49.78 -14.54
C LYS A 2 -30.17 48.86 -13.31
N LYS A 3 -30.99 47.81 -13.22
CA LYS A 3 -30.95 46.85 -12.08
C LYS A 3 -29.65 46.03 -12.15
N ARG A 4 -28.83 46.06 -11.09
CA ARG A 4 -27.61 45.23 -10.98
C ARG A 4 -28.00 43.77 -10.66
N PRO A 5 -27.32 42.76 -11.26
CA PRO A 5 -27.61 41.36 -10.98
C PRO A 5 -27.09 40.99 -9.59
N ARG A 6 -27.95 40.37 -8.77
CA ARG A 6 -27.54 39.75 -7.50
C ARG A 6 -27.00 38.35 -7.80
N TYR A 7 -25.69 38.18 -7.76
CA TYR A 7 -25.08 36.85 -7.75
C TYR A 7 -25.37 36.20 -6.40
N ARG A 8 -26.31 35.25 -6.37
CA ARG A 8 -26.51 34.35 -5.21
C ARG A 8 -25.47 33.26 -5.34
N ILE A 9 -24.39 33.37 -4.57
CA ILE A 9 -23.46 32.25 -4.37
C ILE A 9 -24.28 31.16 -3.69
N PHE A 10 -24.56 30.06 -4.39
CA PHE A 10 -25.22 28.90 -3.81
C PHE A 10 -24.23 28.23 -2.84
N PRO A 11 -24.53 28.14 -1.53
CA PRO A 11 -23.61 27.56 -0.55
C PRO A 11 -23.36 26.05 -0.77
N GLY A 12 -24.13 25.40 -1.66
CA GLY A 12 -23.95 23.99 -2.00
C GLY A 12 -22.66 23.67 -2.77
N LEU A 13 -22.03 24.64 -3.44
CA LEU A 13 -20.80 24.40 -4.20
C LEU A 13 -19.56 24.24 -3.30
N LEU A 14 -19.58 24.78 -2.08
CA LEU A 14 -18.45 24.73 -1.15
C LEU A 14 -18.36 23.39 -0.40
N LEU A 15 -19.46 22.65 -0.27
CA LEU A 15 -19.53 21.41 0.51
C LEU A 15 -18.83 20.22 -0.18
N LEU A 16 -18.64 20.28 -1.50
CA LEU A 16 -17.98 19.23 -2.30
C LEU A 16 -16.46 19.16 -2.08
N LEU A 17 -15.83 20.19 -1.50
CA LEU A 17 -14.38 20.26 -1.30
C LEU A 17 -13.88 19.50 -0.05
N PHE A 18 -14.79 19.01 0.80
CA PHE A 18 -14.47 18.34 2.07
C PHE A 18 -14.88 16.86 2.10
N LEU A 19 -15.18 16.25 0.95
CA LEU A 19 -15.37 14.80 0.92
C LEU A 19 -14.03 14.14 1.25
N PRO A 20 -13.95 13.25 2.27
CA PRO A 20 -12.78 12.45 2.49
C PRO A 20 -12.62 11.53 1.28
N SER A 21 -11.75 11.92 0.37
CA SER A 21 -11.35 11.10 -0.76
C SER A 21 -10.54 9.94 -0.22
N THR A 22 -11.23 8.89 0.20
CA THR A 22 -10.62 7.57 0.35
C THR A 22 -10.27 7.08 -1.05
N TYR A 23 -9.12 7.51 -1.55
CA TYR A 23 -8.69 7.20 -2.91
C TYR A 23 -8.20 5.75 -2.93
N ALA A 24 -9.00 4.87 -3.53
CA ALA A 24 -8.56 3.56 -3.92
C ALA A 24 -8.06 3.64 -5.37
N GLU A 25 -6.80 3.29 -5.59
CA GLU A 25 -6.14 3.30 -6.89
C GLU A 25 -6.06 1.87 -7.42
N GLU A 26 -6.55 1.62 -8.63
CA GLU A 26 -6.31 0.37 -9.33
C GLU A 26 -4.91 0.43 -9.98
N ILE A 27 -3.95 -0.31 -9.43
CA ILE A 27 -2.56 -0.31 -9.90
C ILE A 27 -2.43 -1.14 -11.18
N ALA A 28 -3.15 -2.26 -11.23
CA ALA A 28 -3.21 -3.17 -12.37
C ALA A 28 -4.54 -3.96 -12.28
N PRO A 29 -5.01 -4.60 -13.38
CA PRO A 29 -6.21 -5.44 -13.32
C PRO A 29 -6.10 -6.52 -12.24
N GLY A 30 -6.97 -6.46 -11.23
CA GLY A 30 -6.95 -7.38 -10.08
C GLY A 30 -6.00 -6.98 -8.95
N LEU A 31 -5.43 -5.77 -8.96
CA LEU A 31 -4.64 -5.21 -7.87
C LEU A 31 -5.09 -3.78 -7.56
N ARG A 32 -5.64 -3.57 -6.36
CA ARG A 32 -6.08 -2.27 -5.87
C ARG A 32 -5.32 -1.87 -4.62
N TYR A 33 -4.89 -0.62 -4.56
CA TYR A 33 -4.27 0.00 -3.41
C TYR A 33 -5.20 1.03 -2.77
N GLN A 34 -5.17 1.11 -1.44
CA GLN A 34 -5.87 2.17 -0.71
C GLN A 34 -5.06 2.55 0.52
N GLN A 35 -4.87 3.86 0.73
CA GLN A 35 -4.40 4.38 2.01
C GLN A 35 -5.61 4.76 2.88
N ARG A 36 -5.66 4.24 4.10
CA ARG A 36 -6.70 4.58 5.08
C ARG A 36 -6.09 5.29 6.28
N PHE A 37 -6.73 6.38 6.68
CA PHE A 37 -6.41 7.08 7.91
C PHE A 37 -7.47 6.71 8.94
N GLU A 38 -7.04 6.12 10.05
CA GLU A 38 -7.91 5.74 11.17
C GLU A 38 -7.74 6.73 12.33
N PRO A 39 -8.68 6.82 13.29
CA PRO A 39 -8.50 7.65 14.48
C PRO A 39 -7.17 7.36 15.20
N GLY A 40 -6.36 8.40 15.40
CA GLY A 40 -5.00 8.32 15.96
C GLY A 40 -3.91 8.54 14.90
N PRO A 41 -2.62 8.39 15.25
CA PRO A 41 -1.51 8.55 14.31
C PRO A 41 -1.31 7.28 13.44
N LEU A 42 -2.41 6.77 12.87
CA LEU A 42 -2.42 5.52 12.11
C LEU A 42 -2.59 5.80 10.61
N SER A 43 -1.67 5.25 9.81
CA SER A 43 -1.76 5.18 8.35
C SER A 43 -1.70 3.72 7.92
N ILE A 44 -2.81 3.23 7.36
CA ILE A 44 -2.94 1.84 6.90
C ILE A 44 -2.78 1.82 5.38
N HIS A 45 -1.84 1.02 4.89
CA HIS A 45 -1.64 0.75 3.47
C HIS A 45 -2.28 -0.59 3.13
N TRP A 46 -3.36 -0.57 2.35
CA TRP A 46 -4.17 -1.73 2.02
C TRP A 46 -3.94 -2.14 0.56
N LEU A 47 -3.62 -3.41 0.34
CA LEU A 47 -3.56 -4.03 -0.98
C LEU A 47 -4.66 -5.09 -1.08
N GLU A 48 -5.50 -4.96 -2.08
CA GLU A 48 -6.54 -5.93 -2.42
C GLU A 48 -6.16 -6.61 -3.73
N VAL A 49 -6.16 -7.94 -3.71
CA VAL A 49 -5.63 -8.78 -4.78
C VAL A 49 -6.68 -9.79 -5.19
N ASP A 50 -6.98 -9.84 -6.49
CA ASP A 50 -7.74 -10.92 -7.12
C ASP A 50 -6.77 -12.08 -7.45
N PRO A 51 -6.85 -13.21 -6.74
CA PRO A 51 -5.92 -14.32 -6.92
C PRO A 51 -6.09 -15.04 -8.27
N ASP A 52 -7.22 -14.85 -8.97
CA ASP A 52 -7.43 -15.43 -10.31
C ASP A 52 -6.70 -14.63 -11.41
N ARG A 53 -6.26 -13.40 -11.09
CA ARG A 53 -5.57 -12.49 -12.02
C ARG A 53 -4.12 -12.22 -11.66
N ILE A 54 -3.78 -12.27 -10.37
CA ILE A 54 -2.45 -11.89 -9.86
C ILE A 54 -1.81 -13.09 -9.16
N SER A 55 -0.60 -13.45 -9.58
CA SER A 55 0.19 -14.46 -8.88
C SER A 55 0.87 -13.89 -7.64
N ILE A 56 0.67 -14.51 -6.48
CA ILE A 56 1.39 -14.18 -5.24
C ILE A 56 2.54 -15.16 -5.06
N ARG A 57 3.75 -14.66 -4.79
CA ARG A 57 4.96 -15.48 -4.61
C ARG A 57 5.67 -15.11 -3.32
N LEU A 58 6.12 -16.11 -2.58
CA LEU A 58 6.99 -15.93 -1.42
C LEU A 58 8.45 -15.90 -1.88
N LYS A 59 9.23 -14.96 -1.33
CA LYS A 59 10.66 -14.82 -1.63
C LYS A 59 11.44 -14.57 -0.36
N HIS A 60 12.55 -15.30 -0.18
CA HIS A 60 13.50 -15.06 0.89
C HIS A 60 14.51 -13.99 0.47
N ALA A 61 14.92 -13.19 1.45
CA ALA A 61 16.08 -12.32 1.32
C ALA A 61 17.37 -13.13 1.22
N GLY A 62 18.33 -12.60 0.47
CA GLY A 62 19.66 -13.16 0.29
C GLY A 62 19.71 -14.40 -0.57
N LYS A 63 20.93 -14.77 -0.97
CA LYS A 63 21.20 -16.08 -1.58
C LYS A 63 21.14 -17.14 -0.50
N GLY A 64 20.07 -17.95 -0.50
CA GLY A 64 19.91 -19.08 0.42
C GLY A 64 19.19 -18.77 1.74
N GLY A 65 18.48 -17.65 1.86
CA GLY A 65 17.65 -17.35 3.03
C GLY A 65 18.42 -16.88 4.27
N LEU A 66 19.62 -16.35 4.07
CA LEU A 66 20.44 -15.69 5.09
C LEU A 66 20.72 -14.25 4.68
N GLY A 67 20.75 -13.35 5.67
CA GLY A 67 20.89 -11.92 5.46
C GLY A 67 19.55 -11.20 5.27
N ARG A 68 19.61 -9.88 5.25
CA ARG A 68 18.44 -8.99 5.19
C ARG A 68 18.45 -8.18 3.91
N GLU A 69 17.27 -8.07 3.30
CA GLU A 69 17.03 -7.18 2.17
C GLU A 69 15.77 -6.36 2.43
N THR A 70 15.72 -5.15 1.87
CA THR A 70 14.51 -4.34 1.95
C THR A 70 13.46 -4.90 0.99
N VAL A 71 12.19 -4.81 1.39
CA VAL A 71 11.05 -5.20 0.54
C VAL A 71 11.10 -4.48 -0.81
N SER A 72 11.51 -3.21 -0.83
CA SER A 72 11.65 -2.42 -2.06
C SER A 72 12.72 -2.97 -3.01
N THR A 73 13.87 -3.41 -2.50
CA THR A 73 14.93 -4.01 -3.32
C THR A 73 14.46 -5.33 -3.90
N MET A 74 13.90 -6.21 -3.06
CA MET A 74 13.38 -7.50 -3.54
C MET A 74 12.25 -7.32 -4.56
N ALA A 75 11.31 -6.41 -4.32
CA ALA A 75 10.21 -6.15 -5.24
C ALA A 75 10.72 -5.72 -6.63
N ARG A 76 11.69 -4.80 -6.65
CA ARG A 76 12.31 -4.31 -7.89
C ARG A 76 13.05 -5.42 -8.64
N GLU A 77 13.82 -6.25 -7.94
CA GLU A 77 14.56 -7.36 -8.55
C GLU A 77 13.65 -8.45 -9.12
N GLN A 78 12.50 -8.69 -8.49
CA GLN A 78 11.52 -9.67 -8.96
C GLN A 78 10.53 -9.10 -9.98
N GLY A 79 10.57 -7.79 -10.27
CA GLY A 79 9.57 -7.13 -11.12
C GLY A 79 8.15 -7.21 -10.54
N ALA A 80 8.02 -7.17 -9.22
CA ALA A 80 6.73 -7.29 -8.53
C ALA A 80 5.91 -5.99 -8.67
N LEU A 81 4.59 -6.13 -8.90
CA LEU A 81 3.65 -4.99 -8.93
C LEU A 81 3.51 -4.32 -7.55
N ALA A 82 3.55 -5.12 -6.49
CA ALA A 82 3.57 -4.69 -5.11
C ALA A 82 4.21 -5.78 -4.23
N ALA A 83 4.71 -5.41 -3.06
CA ALA A 83 5.25 -6.35 -2.09
C ALA A 83 5.10 -5.82 -0.65
N VAL A 84 5.02 -6.74 0.31
CA VAL A 84 5.02 -6.47 1.76
C VAL A 84 6.09 -7.31 2.44
N ASN A 85 6.45 -7.00 3.68
CA ASN A 85 7.34 -7.89 4.44
C ASN A 85 6.64 -9.22 4.74
N GLY A 86 7.41 -10.31 4.75
CA GLY A 86 6.93 -11.64 5.11
C GLY A 86 6.94 -11.88 6.62
N GLY A 87 7.19 -13.14 7.00
CA GLY A 87 7.22 -13.60 8.39
C GLY A 87 8.42 -13.10 9.21
N PHE A 88 8.49 -13.60 10.45
CA PHE A 88 9.55 -13.27 11.39
C PHE A 88 10.92 -13.84 10.96
N PHE A 89 11.97 -13.13 11.34
CA PHE A 89 13.35 -13.52 11.08
C PHE A 89 14.27 -13.08 12.23
N THR A 90 15.41 -13.75 12.36
CA THR A 90 16.44 -13.43 13.35
C THR A 90 17.06 -12.06 13.05
N ILE A 91 17.24 -11.23 14.08
CA ILE A 91 17.93 -9.95 13.97
C ILE A 91 19.28 -10.02 14.68
N GLY A 92 20.36 -9.81 13.93
CA GLY A 92 21.75 -9.82 14.42
C GLY A 92 22.35 -11.21 14.62
N GLY A 93 23.63 -11.23 14.99
CA GLY A 93 24.39 -12.46 15.25
C GLY A 93 24.67 -13.31 14.01
N ARG A 94 25.03 -14.58 14.23
CA ARG A 94 25.46 -15.52 13.17
C ARG A 94 24.35 -15.88 12.17
N PHE A 95 23.08 -15.73 12.56
CA PHE A 95 21.92 -16.14 11.76
C PHE A 95 21.04 -14.97 11.36
N ASP A 96 21.57 -13.74 11.32
CA ASP A 96 20.82 -12.55 10.92
C ASP A 96 20.08 -12.77 9.58
N GLY A 97 18.80 -12.41 9.56
CA GLY A 97 17.91 -12.60 8.41
C GLY A 97 17.30 -13.98 8.25
N LYS A 98 17.72 -14.99 9.03
CA LYS A 98 17.14 -16.34 8.95
C LYS A 98 15.68 -16.35 9.40
N ALA A 99 14.78 -16.85 8.56
CA ALA A 99 13.36 -17.00 8.88
C ALA A 99 13.16 -17.93 10.10
N THR A 100 12.15 -17.65 10.93
CA THR A 100 11.88 -18.39 12.19
C THR A 100 10.53 -19.11 12.21
N GLY A 101 10.01 -19.50 11.04
CA GLY A 101 8.69 -20.14 10.89
C GLY A 101 8.70 -21.46 10.10
N PRO A 102 7.54 -22.07 9.82
CA PRO A 102 7.42 -23.37 9.16
C PRO A 102 7.91 -23.40 7.70
N PHE A 103 8.25 -22.26 7.14
CA PHE A 103 8.80 -22.10 5.79
C PHE A 103 10.29 -21.69 5.80
N SER A 104 11.01 -22.02 6.89
CA SER A 104 12.44 -21.69 7.11
C SER A 104 13.43 -22.73 6.57
#